data_AF-E6SKC5-F1
#
_entry.id   AF-E6SKC5-F1
#
_cell.length_a   1.000
_cell.length_b   1.000
_cell.length_c   1.000
_cell.angle_alpha   90.00
_cell.angle_beta   90.00
_cell.angle_gamma   90.00
#
_symmetry.space_group_name_H-M   'P 1'
#
loop_
_entity.id
_entity.type
_entity.pdbx_description
1 polymer ?
#
loop_
_entity_poly.entity_id
_entity_poly.type
_entity_poly.pdbx_seq_one_letter_code
_entity_poly.pdbx_strand_id
1 'polypeptide(L)'
;MVARDEPAAGAARLVEVVRAWRHGAVNRLQVALGWLQLGRPERAAAALADWCRQLEWEGAALRHWPPEAAAFYLTWRARCEAAGLEVVWRPPGGPAGGPDPARGRAGAGGPAGRWNGPDAARLAAVLEAAREAARQVPGQRIWLQWDGPGASLVAGLEGNAGPEGEGPAAG
;
A
#
# COMPACT_ATOMS: atom_id res chain seq x y z
N MET A 1 -20.72 32.58 -16.06
CA MET A 1 -19.44 32.63 -15.32
C MET A 1 -19.09 31.19 -14.98
N VAL A 2 -18.43 30.49 -15.92
CA VAL A 2 -18.20 29.04 -15.86
C VAL A 2 -16.73 28.81 -15.50
N ALA A 3 -16.51 27.89 -14.56
CA ALA A 3 -15.27 27.52 -13.89
C ALA A 3 -14.06 27.46 -14.85
N ARG A 4 -13.04 28.29 -14.58
CA ARG A 4 -11.72 28.22 -15.22
C ARG A 4 -10.64 27.60 -14.31
N ASP A 5 -11.00 27.17 -13.10
CA ASP A 5 -10.06 26.71 -12.06
C ASP A 5 -9.84 25.19 -12.00
N GLU A 6 -10.67 24.38 -12.67
CA GLU A 6 -10.55 22.91 -12.66
C GLU A 6 -9.24 22.34 -13.23
N PRO A 7 -8.69 22.83 -14.36
CA PRO A 7 -7.46 22.24 -14.91
C PRO A 7 -6.22 22.54 -14.04
N ALA A 8 -6.19 23.69 -13.37
CA ALA A 8 -5.11 24.06 -12.47
C ALA A 8 -5.13 23.19 -11.19
N ALA A 9 -6.32 22.92 -10.66
CA ALA A 9 -6.49 22.01 -9.52
C ALA A 9 -6.05 20.57 -9.86
N GLY A 10 -6.37 20.09 -11.06
CA GLY A 10 -5.94 18.77 -11.53
C GLY A 10 -4.41 18.66 -11.68
N ALA A 11 -3.76 19.66 -12.27
CA ALA A 11 -2.31 19.68 -12.44
C ALA A 11 -1.56 19.73 -11.09
N ALA A 12 -2.04 20.57 -10.15
CA ALA A 12 -1.48 20.62 -8.81
C ALA A 12 -1.58 19.27 -8.10
N ARG A 13 -2.73 18.59 -8.22
CA ARG A 13 -2.94 17.27 -7.64
C ARG A 13 -2.01 16.21 -8.22
N LEU A 14 -1.78 16.23 -9.53
CA LEU A 14 -0.83 15.32 -10.17
C LEU A 14 0.59 15.54 -9.64
N VAL A 15 1.02 16.79 -9.47
CA VAL A 15 2.35 17.12 -8.91
C VAL A 15 2.49 16.58 -7.49
N GLU A 16 1.45 16.68 -6.66
CA GLU A 16 1.44 16.11 -5.31
C GLU A 16 1.62 14.58 -5.34
N VAL A 17 0.87 13.89 -6.19
CA VAL A 17 0.97 12.43 -6.35
C VAL A 17 2.38 12.03 -6.77
N VAL A 18 2.94 12.70 -7.78
CA VAL A 18 4.31 12.42 -8.27
C VAL A 18 5.36 12.69 -7.19
N ARG A 19 5.20 13.76 -6.39
CA ARG A 19 6.11 14.05 -5.28
C ARG A 19 6.06 12.99 -4.19
N ALA A 20 4.87 12.55 -3.80
CA ALA A 20 4.70 11.48 -2.81
C ALA A 20 5.36 10.18 -3.30
N TRP A 21 5.08 9.79 -4.55
CA TRP A 21 5.68 8.62 -5.18
C TRP A 21 7.21 8.70 -5.24
N ARG A 22 7.76 9.85 -5.64
CA ARG A 22 9.22 10.07 -5.65
C ARG A 22 9.81 9.90 -4.26
N HIS A 23 9.18 10.49 -3.25
CA HIS A 23 9.64 10.37 -1.87
C HIS A 23 9.60 8.91 -1.39
N GLY A 24 8.48 8.21 -1.61
CA GLY A 24 8.35 6.79 -1.28
C GLY A 24 9.36 5.89 -2.01
N ALA A 25 9.69 6.19 -3.26
CA ALA A 25 10.71 5.47 -4.02
C ALA A 25 12.12 5.70 -3.43
N VAL A 26 12.47 6.95 -3.13
CA VAL A 26 13.77 7.29 -2.52
C VAL A 26 13.92 6.63 -1.15
N ASN A 27 12.88 6.63 -0.30
CA ASN A 27 12.94 5.98 1.01
C ASN A 27 13.22 4.47 0.90
N ARG A 28 12.57 3.79 -0.06
CA ARG A 28 12.81 2.34 -0.30
C ARG A 28 14.23 2.07 -0.79
N LEU A 29 14.76 2.93 -1.67
CA LEU A 29 16.16 2.86 -2.10
C LEU A 29 17.14 3.11 -0.95
N GLN A 30 16.83 4.03 -0.04
CA GLN A 30 17.65 4.28 1.15
C GLN A 30 17.68 3.05 2.08
N VAL A 31 16.57 2.34 2.24
CA VAL A 31 16.54 1.07 3.00
C VAL A 31 17.45 0.02 2.35
N ALA A 32 17.35 -0.16 1.03
CA ALA A 32 18.22 -1.09 0.31
C ALA A 32 19.70 -0.71 0.42
N LEU A 33 20.02 0.58 0.27
CA LEU A 33 21.37 1.12 0.45
C LEU A 33 21.88 0.88 1.88
N GLY A 34 21.04 1.07 2.90
CA GLY A 34 21.39 0.78 4.29
C GLY A 34 21.81 -0.67 4.50
N TRP A 35 21.08 -1.62 3.91
CA TRP A 35 21.48 -3.04 3.96
C TRP A 35 22.81 -3.32 3.27
N LEU A 36 23.06 -2.67 2.12
CA LEU A 36 24.35 -2.79 1.41
C LEU A 36 25.50 -2.24 2.25
N GLN A 37 25.33 -1.09 2.89
CA GLN A 37 26.33 -0.47 3.77
C GLN A 37 26.65 -1.33 5.00
N LEU A 38 25.69 -2.13 5.47
CA LEU A 38 25.86 -3.11 6.55
C LEU A 38 26.46 -4.44 6.07
N GLY A 39 26.83 -4.57 4.79
CA GLY A 39 27.38 -5.81 4.23
C GLY A 39 26.35 -6.94 4.11
N ARG A 40 25.05 -6.62 4.01
CA ARG A 40 23.94 -7.59 3.88
C ARG A 40 23.25 -7.49 2.52
N PRO A 41 23.94 -7.84 1.40
CA PRO A 41 23.39 -7.68 0.05
C PRO A 41 22.16 -8.54 -0.21
N GLU A 42 22.01 -9.68 0.46
CA GLU A 42 20.84 -10.55 0.35
C GLU A 42 19.58 -9.87 0.91
N ARG A 43 19.71 -9.13 2.02
CA ARG A 43 18.61 -8.35 2.59
C ARG A 43 18.25 -7.17 1.68
N ALA A 44 19.23 -6.52 1.08
CA ALA A 44 19.00 -5.46 0.09
C ALA A 44 18.24 -6.00 -1.13
N ALA A 45 18.69 -7.14 -1.68
CA ALA A 45 18.06 -7.80 -2.82
C ALA A 45 16.63 -8.24 -2.50
N ALA A 46 16.39 -8.83 -1.32
CA ALA A 46 15.06 -9.22 -0.86
C ALA A 46 14.12 -8.02 -0.74
N ALA A 47 14.59 -6.90 -0.16
CA ALA A 47 13.79 -5.67 -0.03
C ALA A 47 13.43 -5.06 -1.39
N LEU A 48 14.36 -5.06 -2.35
CA LEU A 48 14.09 -4.59 -3.72
C LEU A 48 13.14 -5.53 -4.46
N ALA A 49 13.32 -6.85 -4.34
CA ALA A 49 12.45 -7.83 -4.96
C ALA A 49 11.02 -7.77 -4.41
N ASP A 50 10.87 -7.58 -3.10
CA ASP A 50 9.58 -7.30 -2.46
C ASP A 50 8.96 -6.05 -3.08
N TRP A 51 9.71 -4.94 -3.18
CA TRP A 51 9.18 -3.71 -3.78
C TRP A 51 8.78 -3.88 -5.26
N CYS A 52 9.56 -4.60 -6.07
CA CYS A 52 9.20 -4.90 -7.45
C CYS A 52 7.86 -5.65 -7.54
N ARG A 53 7.67 -6.69 -6.71
CA ARG A 53 6.39 -7.43 -6.65
C ARG A 53 5.20 -6.54 -6.28
N GLN A 54 5.40 -5.63 -5.33
CA GLN A 54 4.39 -4.65 -4.93
C GLN A 54 3.94 -3.78 -6.11
N LEU A 55 4.90 -3.28 -6.90
CA LEU A 55 4.64 -2.48 -8.09
C LEU A 55 3.95 -3.29 -9.20
N GLU A 56 4.31 -4.56 -9.36
CA GLU A 56 3.67 -5.46 -10.32
C GLU A 56 2.19 -5.68 -10.01
N TRP A 57 1.85 -5.95 -8.75
CA TRP A 57 0.46 -6.16 -8.31
C TRP A 57 -0.37 -4.88 -8.42
N GLU A 58 0.18 -3.76 -7.95
CA GLU A 58 -0.45 -2.45 -8.11
C GLU A 58 -0.68 -2.12 -9.58
N GLY A 59 0.36 -2.25 -10.42
CA GLY A 59 0.27 -1.98 -11.84
C GLY A 59 -0.73 -2.89 -12.55
N ALA A 60 -0.83 -4.15 -12.14
CA ALA A 60 -1.83 -5.07 -12.66
C ALA A 60 -3.25 -4.60 -12.32
N ALA A 61 -3.49 -4.15 -11.09
CA ALA A 61 -4.79 -3.61 -10.69
C ALA A 61 -5.14 -2.33 -11.48
N LEU A 62 -4.21 -1.37 -11.54
CA LEU A 62 -4.41 -0.09 -12.22
C LEU A 62 -4.72 -0.24 -13.71
N ARG A 63 -4.14 -1.23 -14.40
CA ARG A 63 -4.42 -1.50 -15.82
C ARG A 63 -5.84 -2.00 -16.08
N HIS A 64 -6.52 -2.57 -15.08
CA HIS A 64 -7.85 -3.14 -15.23
C HIS A 64 -8.94 -2.29 -14.59
N TRP A 65 -8.59 -1.36 -13.72
CA TRP A 65 -9.55 -0.47 -13.09
C TRP A 65 -9.98 0.65 -14.04
N PRO A 66 -11.23 1.14 -13.92
CA PRO A 66 -11.64 2.35 -14.59
C PRO A 66 -10.69 3.52 -14.26
N PRO A 67 -10.42 4.44 -15.20
CA PRO A 67 -9.50 5.56 -14.98
C PRO A 67 -9.82 6.38 -13.72
N GLU A 68 -11.11 6.56 -13.41
CA GLU A 68 -11.58 7.31 -12.24
C GLU A 68 -11.19 6.59 -10.93
N ALA A 69 -11.34 5.27 -10.90
CA ALA A 69 -10.96 4.43 -9.78
C ALA A 69 -9.44 4.42 -9.58
N ALA A 70 -8.67 4.30 -10.68
CA ALA A 70 -7.22 4.38 -10.68
C ALA A 70 -6.72 5.75 -10.18
N ALA A 71 -7.27 6.84 -10.70
CA ALA A 71 -6.92 8.20 -10.31
C ALA A 71 -7.23 8.46 -8.82
N PHE A 72 -8.39 8.01 -8.35
CA PHE A 72 -8.74 8.08 -6.93
C PHE A 72 -7.75 7.33 -6.07
N TYR A 73 -7.43 6.08 -6.42
CA TYR A 73 -6.49 5.26 -5.65
C TYR A 73 -5.10 5.88 -5.59
N LEU A 74 -4.54 6.37 -6.70
CA LEU A 74 -3.21 7.01 -6.72
C LEU A 74 -3.18 8.24 -5.81
N THR A 75 -4.25 9.02 -5.86
CA THR A 75 -4.48 10.18 -5.02
C THR A 75 -4.64 9.82 -3.53
N TRP A 76 -5.35 8.74 -3.25
CA TRP A 76 -5.52 8.20 -1.91
C TRP A 76 -4.20 7.68 -1.34
N ARG A 77 -3.43 6.92 -2.12
CA ARG A 77 -2.12 6.40 -1.72
C ARG A 77 -1.14 7.52 -1.37
N ALA A 78 -1.08 8.57 -2.19
CA ALA A 78 -0.24 9.73 -1.92
C ALA A 78 -0.59 10.40 -0.58
N ARG A 79 -1.89 10.46 -0.23
CA ARG A 79 -2.34 10.97 1.08
C ARG A 79 -1.96 10.05 2.23
N CYS A 80 -2.03 8.73 2.03
CA CYS A 80 -1.56 7.77 3.03
C CYS A 80 -0.06 7.95 3.29
N GLU A 81 0.75 8.00 2.23
CA GLU A 81 2.21 8.20 2.35
C GLU A 81 2.55 9.53 3.03
N ALA A 82 1.87 10.62 2.67
CA ALA A 82 2.05 11.92 3.32
C ALA A 82 1.66 11.93 4.82
N ALA A 83 0.74 11.05 5.22
CA ALA A 83 0.34 10.86 6.61
C ALA A 83 1.20 9.82 7.36
N GLY A 84 2.24 9.28 6.73
CA GLY A 84 3.08 8.22 7.30
C GLY A 84 2.40 6.85 7.39
N LEU A 85 1.29 6.65 6.68
CA LEU A 85 0.59 5.38 6.61
C LEU A 85 1.18 4.53 5.49
N GLU A 86 1.73 3.38 5.84
CA GLU A 86 2.24 2.42 4.87
C GLU A 86 1.08 1.66 4.20
N VAL A 87 1.15 1.56 2.87
CA VAL A 87 0.22 0.78 2.05
C VAL A 87 1.02 -0.33 1.38
N VAL A 88 0.57 -1.57 1.56
CA VAL A 88 1.17 -2.77 0.97
C VAL A 88 0.14 -3.57 0.19
N TRP A 89 0.55 -4.13 -0.93
CA TRP A 89 -0.16 -5.10 -1.73
C TRP A 89 0.17 -6.52 -1.29
N ARG A 90 -0.82 -7.39 -1.30
CA ARG A 90 -0.70 -8.83 -1.04
C ARG A 90 -0.87 -9.61 -2.35
N PRO A 91 -0.30 -10.84 -2.41
CA PRO A 91 -0.44 -11.67 -3.58
C PRO A 91 -1.92 -11.98 -3.88
N PRO A 92 -2.33 -12.02 -5.16
CA PRO A 92 -3.66 -12.45 -5.56
C PRO A 92 -3.87 -13.92 -5.19
N GLY A 93 -5.10 -14.28 -4.83
CA GLY A 93 -5.47 -15.67 -4.49
C GLY A 93 -4.93 -16.17 -3.16
N GLY A 94 -4.26 -15.33 -2.37
CA GLY A 94 -3.92 -15.64 -0.99
C GLY A 94 -5.17 -15.63 -0.08
N PRO A 95 -5.16 -16.33 1.06
CA PRO A 95 -6.25 -16.23 2.01
C PRO A 95 -6.40 -14.77 2.47
N ALA A 96 -7.59 -14.19 2.31
CA ALA A 96 -7.93 -12.80 2.65
C ALA A 96 -7.89 -12.47 4.16
N GLY A 97 -7.10 -13.23 4.93
CA GLY A 97 -6.95 -13.16 6.38
C GLY A 97 -5.97 -14.20 6.95
N GLY A 98 -5.14 -14.86 6.13
CA GLY A 98 -4.16 -15.84 6.61
C GLY A 98 -2.81 -15.18 6.90
N PRO A 99 -2.14 -15.48 8.04
CA PRO A 99 -0.79 -15.00 8.29
C PRO A 99 0.17 -15.53 7.22
N ASP A 100 1.03 -14.67 6.70
CA ASP A 100 2.23 -15.09 5.98
C ASP A 100 3.15 -15.80 6.99
N PRO A 101 3.43 -17.10 6.83
CA PRO A 101 4.30 -17.82 7.77
C PRO A 101 5.75 -17.31 7.75
N ALA A 102 6.16 -16.53 6.73
CA ALA A 102 7.50 -15.97 6.64
C ALA A 102 7.69 -14.64 7.40
N ARG A 103 6.61 -13.98 7.83
CA ARG A 103 6.66 -12.71 8.57
C ARG A 103 5.94 -12.87 9.91
N GLY A 104 6.71 -13.18 10.95
CA GLY A 104 6.22 -13.40 12.31
C GLY A 104 5.33 -12.26 12.84
N ARG A 105 4.25 -12.70 13.51
CA ARG A 105 3.20 -11.92 14.22
C ARG A 105 2.24 -11.11 13.35
N ALA A 106 1.19 -11.80 12.91
CA ALA A 106 -0.08 -11.17 12.55
C ALA A 106 -0.85 -10.75 13.82
N GLY A 107 -0.95 -9.45 14.06
CA GLY A 107 -2.07 -8.90 14.83
C GLY A 107 -3.33 -9.00 13.96
N ALA A 108 -4.41 -9.57 14.52
CA ALA A 108 -5.67 -9.82 13.83
C ALA A 108 -6.35 -8.51 13.40
N GLY A 109 -6.01 -7.99 12.23
CA GLY A 109 -6.80 -7.01 11.49
C GLY A 109 -7.62 -7.75 10.45
N GLY A 110 -8.93 -7.86 10.66
CA GLY A 110 -9.87 -8.38 9.66
C GLY A 110 -9.96 -7.45 8.44
N PRO A 111 -10.59 -7.88 7.34
CA PRO A 111 -10.84 -7.02 6.20
C PRO A 111 -11.71 -5.82 6.62
N ALA A 112 -11.23 -4.61 6.31
CA ALA A 112 -11.93 -3.35 6.55
C ALA A 112 -12.99 -3.08 5.47
N GLY A 113 -12.85 -3.69 4.30
CA GLY A 113 -13.85 -3.55 3.24
C GLY A 113 -13.54 -4.39 2.00
N ARG A 114 -14.57 -4.55 1.17
CA ARG A 114 -14.50 -5.25 -0.12
C ARG A 114 -15.20 -4.44 -1.20
N TRP A 115 -14.51 -4.29 -2.33
CA TRP A 115 -15.03 -3.69 -3.54
C TRP A 115 -15.18 -4.76 -4.64
N ASN A 116 -16.33 -4.80 -5.31
CA ASN A 116 -16.62 -5.71 -6.42
C ASN A 116 -17.10 -4.88 -7.62
N GLY A 117 -16.45 -5.02 -8.78
CA GLY A 117 -16.90 -4.38 -10.03
C GLY A 117 -16.37 -2.95 -10.23
N PRO A 118 -16.85 -2.19 -11.23
CA PRO A 118 -16.21 -0.96 -11.71
C PRO A 118 -16.57 0.32 -10.92
N ASP A 119 -17.34 0.22 -9.85
CA ASP A 119 -17.87 1.41 -9.15
C ASP A 119 -16.76 2.13 -8.36
N ALA A 120 -16.25 3.23 -8.92
CA ALA A 120 -15.22 4.06 -8.30
C ALA A 120 -15.64 4.63 -6.94
N ALA A 121 -16.92 4.91 -6.72
CA ALA A 121 -17.40 5.44 -5.44
C ALA A 121 -17.31 4.37 -4.33
N ARG A 122 -17.63 3.12 -4.67
CA ARG A 122 -17.48 1.99 -3.74
C ARG A 122 -16.02 1.66 -3.46
N LEU A 123 -15.13 1.77 -4.46
CA LEU A 123 -13.68 1.66 -4.23
C LEU A 123 -13.23 2.75 -3.24
N ALA A 124 -13.64 3.99 -3.47
CA ALA A 124 -13.31 5.11 -2.61
C ALA A 124 -13.75 4.89 -1.17
N ALA A 125 -14.97 4.40 -0.95
CA ALA A 125 -15.48 4.06 0.37
C ALA A 125 -14.62 3.00 1.09
N VAL A 126 -14.22 1.93 0.38
CA VAL A 126 -13.37 0.87 0.95
C VAL A 126 -11.99 1.41 1.35
N LEU A 127 -11.37 2.20 0.48
CA LEU A 127 -10.04 2.77 0.72
C LEU A 127 -10.05 3.80 1.85
N GLU A 128 -11.05 4.68 1.91
CA GLU A 128 -11.17 5.65 3.02
C GLU A 128 -11.49 4.97 4.34
N ALA A 129 -12.31 3.91 4.36
CA ALA A 129 -12.55 3.11 5.56
C ALA A 129 -11.25 2.47 6.08
N ALA A 130 -10.43 1.91 5.19
CA ALA A 130 -9.12 1.35 5.56
C ALA A 130 -8.17 2.43 6.09
N ARG A 131 -8.14 3.62 5.47
CA ARG A 131 -7.31 4.74 5.94
C ARG A 131 -7.74 5.23 7.32
N GLU A 132 -9.05 5.37 7.54
CA GLU A 132 -9.58 5.82 8.83
C GLU A 132 -9.31 4.78 9.92
N ALA A 133 -9.50 3.49 9.63
CA ALA A 133 -9.14 2.43 10.55
C ALA A 133 -7.64 2.44 10.91
N ALA A 134 -6.76 2.66 9.92
CA ALA A 134 -5.31 2.75 10.16
C ALA A 134 -4.92 3.95 11.03
N ARG A 135 -5.64 5.08 10.93
CA ARG A 135 -5.40 6.25 11.79
C ARG A 135 -5.75 6.00 13.25
N GLN A 136 -6.68 5.10 13.52
CA GLN A 136 -7.14 4.77 14.86
C GLN A 136 -6.21 3.79 15.58
N VAL A 137 -5.36 3.06 14.84
CA VAL A 137 -4.47 2.06 15.42
C VAL A 137 -3.02 2.34 15.03
N PRO A 138 -2.26 3.07 15.88
CA PRO A 138 -0.86 3.39 15.62
C PRO A 138 -0.02 2.14 15.36
N GLY A 139 0.87 2.22 14.38
CA GLY A 139 1.76 1.11 14.02
C GLY A 139 1.08 0.00 13.21
N GLN A 140 -0.11 0.22 12.65
CA GLN A 140 -0.67 -0.65 11.62
C GLN A 140 -0.41 -0.09 10.22
N ARG A 141 -0.25 -1.01 9.26
CA ARG A 141 -0.18 -0.70 7.83
C ARG A 141 -1.41 -1.23 7.12
N ILE A 142 -1.79 -0.55 6.04
CA ILE A 142 -2.93 -0.93 5.21
C ILE A 142 -2.45 -1.99 4.22
N TRP A 143 -3.10 -3.14 4.19
CA TRP A 143 -2.89 -4.12 3.14
C TRP A 143 -4.03 -4.11 2.13
N LEU A 144 -3.69 -4.33 0.87
CA LEU A 144 -4.60 -4.41 -0.27
C LEU A 144 -4.39 -5.73 -1.01
N GLN A 145 -5.47 -6.40 -1.40
CA GLN A 145 -5.41 -7.61 -2.21
C GLN A 145 -6.44 -7.51 -3.33
N TRP A 146 -5.99 -7.67 -4.57
CA TRP A 146 -6.88 -7.70 -5.73
C TRP A 146 -6.69 -9.01 -6.48
N ASP A 147 -7.76 -9.79 -6.59
CA ASP A 147 -7.71 -11.16 -7.14
C ASP A 147 -7.83 -11.22 -8.68
N GLY A 148 -7.69 -10.07 -9.36
CA GLY A 148 -7.66 -9.99 -10.81
C GLY A 148 -8.92 -9.44 -11.48
N PRO A 149 -9.01 -9.53 -12.81
CA PRO A 149 -10.09 -8.93 -13.59
C PRO A 149 -11.47 -9.50 -13.21
N GLY A 150 -12.43 -8.62 -12.96
CA GLY A 150 -13.77 -9.01 -12.49
C GLY A 150 -13.83 -9.50 -11.03
N ALA A 151 -12.68 -9.55 -10.34
CA ALA A 151 -12.59 -9.97 -8.96
C ALA A 151 -12.63 -8.78 -7.98
N SER A 152 -12.68 -9.11 -6.69
CA SER A 152 -12.77 -8.12 -5.61
C SER A 152 -11.42 -7.46 -5.32
N LEU A 153 -11.44 -6.19 -4.93
CA LEU A 153 -10.38 -5.64 -4.06
C LEU A 153 -10.82 -5.83 -2.61
N VAL A 154 -9.93 -6.37 -1.78
CA VAL A 154 -10.08 -6.44 -0.33
C VAL A 154 -9.02 -5.54 0.29
N ALA A 155 -9.43 -4.75 1.29
CA ALA A 155 -8.52 -3.95 2.09
C ALA A 155 -8.64 -4.36 3.56
N GLY A 156 -7.55 -4.28 4.30
CA GLY A 156 -7.55 -4.48 5.74
C GLY A 156 -6.32 -3.87 6.38
N LEU A 157 -6.13 -4.17 7.66
CA LEU A 157 -4.97 -3.72 8.41
C LEU A 157 -4.12 -4.90 8.86
N GLU A 158 -2.83 -4.68 8.97
CA GLU A 158 -1.91 -5.62 9.60
C GLU A 158 -0.93 -4.87 10.50
N GLY A 159 -0.54 -5.52 11.61
CA GLY A 159 0.46 -4.98 12.51
C GLY A 159 1.79 -4.78 11.80
N ASN A 160 2.47 -3.67 12.08
CA ASN A 160 3.85 -3.48 11.63
C ASN A 160 4.74 -4.46 12.39
N ALA A 161 5.11 -5.56 11.73
CA ALA A 161 6.22 -6.38 12.21
C ALA A 161 7.48 -5.53 12.03
N GLY A 162 7.88 -4.82 13.09
CA GLY A 162 9.15 -4.11 13.12
C GLY A 162 10.30 -5.05 12.75
N PRO A 163 11.45 -4.52 12.30
CA PRO A 163 12.62 -5.35 12.05
C PRO A 163 13.05 -6.00 13.37
N GLU A 164 12.82 -7.31 13.49
CA GLU A 164 13.44 -8.24 14.45
C GLU A 164 13.61 -7.69 15.88
N GLY A 165 12.57 -7.83 16.70
CA GLY A 165 12.79 -7.98 18.13
C GLY A 165 13.45 -9.34 18.37
N GLU A 166 14.78 -9.38 18.35
CA GLU A 166 15.53 -10.41 19.07
C GLU A 166 15.07 -10.35 20.54
N GLY A 167 14.20 -11.29 20.92
CA GLY A 167 13.99 -11.58 22.33
C GLY A 167 15.33 -12.00 22.93
N PRO A 168 15.59 -11.70 24.22
CA PRO A 168 16.84 -12.06 24.85
C PRO A 168 17.01 -13.57 24.72
N ALA A 169 18.20 -13.98 24.25
CA ALA A 169 18.63 -15.37 24.32
C ALA A 169 18.42 -15.84 25.76
N ALA A 170 17.46 -16.75 25.95
CA ALA A 170 17.35 -17.48 27.20
C ALA A 170 18.62 -18.34 27.29
N GLY A 171 19.47 -17.98 28.25
CA GLY A 171 20.55 -18.83 28.74
C GLY A 171 20.04 -20.02 29.53
#